data_AF-A0A078GGV0-F1
#
_entry.id   AF-A0A078GGV0-F1
#
_cell.length_a   1.000
_cell.length_b   1.000
_cell.length_c   1.000
_cell.angle_alpha   90.00
_cell.angle_beta   90.00
_cell.angle_gamma   90.00
#
_symmetry.space_group_name_H-M   'P 1'
#
loop_
_entity.id
_entity.type
_entity.pdbx_description
1 polymer ?
#
loop_
_entity_poly.entity_id
_entity_poly.type
_entity_poly.pdbx_seq_one_letter_code
_entity_poly.pdbx_strand_id
1 'polypeptide(L)'
;MRKSTLMEKVTRRTISSSSFFLCFFIFSSSILFLAGKSAAKVSYDGDNDDNVTALFIFGDSFLDAGNNNYINTTTLDQANFPPYGQTFFGLPTGRFSDGRLISDFIAEYAKLPLIPPFLEPGDSQKKLCGVNFASAGAGALVETFQGSVRILAFHLYFILKLFEIFK
;
A
#
# COMPACT_ATOMS: atom_id res chain seq x y z
N MET A 1 49.22 -10.05 16.34
CA MET A 1 48.16 -9.33 17.09
C MET A 1 47.91 -7.95 16.46
N ARG A 2 47.29 -7.89 15.26
CA ARG A 2 47.16 -6.62 14.50
C ARG A 2 46.05 -6.67 13.43
N LYS A 3 44.79 -6.93 13.84
CA LYS A 3 43.60 -6.86 12.94
C LYS A 3 42.38 -6.16 13.55
N SER A 4 42.39 -5.78 14.84
CA SER A 4 41.23 -5.19 15.50
C SER A 4 41.03 -3.69 15.25
N THR A 5 42.02 -2.97 14.70
CA THR A 5 42.01 -1.50 14.64
C THR A 5 41.44 -0.91 13.34
N LEU A 6 41.17 -1.73 12.31
CA LEU A 6 40.62 -1.27 11.03
C LEU A 6 39.10 -1.33 10.94
N MET A 7 38.46 -2.25 11.68
CA MET A 7 36.99 -2.41 11.67
C MET A 7 36.25 -1.34 12.47
N GLU A 8 36.93 -0.64 13.38
CA GLU A 8 36.30 0.43 14.18
C GLU A 8 36.25 1.78 13.44
N LYS A 9 37.06 1.96 12.38
CA LYS A 9 37.15 3.23 11.65
C LYS A 9 36.11 3.40 10.53
N VAL A 10 35.37 2.34 10.18
CA VAL A 10 34.41 2.37 9.06
C VAL A 10 32.98 2.71 9.52
N THR A 11 32.65 2.64 10.81
CA THR A 11 31.24 2.64 11.26
C THR A 11 30.82 3.82 12.16
N ARG A 12 31.65 4.86 12.33
CA ARG A 12 31.19 6.09 13.02
C ARG A 12 31.37 7.34 12.17
N ARG A 13 30.54 7.45 11.13
CA ARG A 13 30.10 8.78 10.68
C ARG A 13 28.98 9.22 11.62
N THR A 14 29.34 9.91 12.70
CA THR A 14 28.40 10.64 13.55
C THR A 14 27.65 11.63 12.69
N ILE A 15 26.35 11.43 12.51
CA ILE A 15 25.47 12.41 11.87
C ILE A 15 25.47 13.63 12.80
N SER A 16 26.02 14.75 12.30
CA SER A 16 26.00 16.02 13.03
C SER A 16 24.55 16.40 13.35
N SER A 17 24.28 16.91 14.54
CA SER A 17 22.93 17.35 14.95
C SER A 17 22.31 18.31 13.93
N SER A 18 23.13 19.14 13.28
CA SER A 18 22.74 20.03 12.20
C SER A 18 22.11 19.32 10.98
N SER A 19 22.58 18.12 10.62
CA SER A 19 22.04 17.34 9.51
C SER A 19 20.67 16.73 9.83
N PHE A 20 20.42 16.39 11.10
CA PHE A 20 19.12 15.87 11.54
C PHE A 20 18.03 16.94 11.47
N PHE A 21 18.34 18.15 11.95
CA PHE A 21 17.42 19.29 11.85
C PHE A 21 17.14 19.67 10.40
N LEU A 22 18.16 19.65 9.52
CA LEU A 22 17.98 19.94 8.09
C LEU A 22 17.02 18.94 7.42
N CYS A 23 17.16 17.64 7.72
CA CYS A 23 16.24 16.62 7.20
C CYS A 23 14.80 16.83 7.70
N PHE A 24 14.62 17.20 8.96
CA PHE A 24 13.30 17.47 9.53
C PHE A 24 12.63 18.69 8.87
N PHE A 25 13.38 19.76 8.61
CA PHE A 25 12.87 20.95 7.91
C PHE A 25 12.52 20.66 6.44
N ILE A 26 13.33 19.86 5.73
CA ILE A 26 13.04 19.45 4.35
C ILE A 26 11.80 18.55 4.31
N PHE A 27 11.67 17.60 5.25
CA PHE A 27 10.52 16.71 5.34
C PHE A 27 9.22 17.47 5.67
N SER A 28 9.27 18.39 6.64
CA SER A 28 8.14 19.25 7.03
C SER A 28 7.69 20.17 5.89
N SER A 29 8.64 20.77 5.16
CA SER A 29 8.33 21.66 4.03
C SER A 29 7.70 20.90 2.86
N SER A 30 8.10 19.63 2.64
CA SER A 30 7.53 18.76 1.61
C SER A 30 6.08 18.38 1.92
N ILE A 31 5.76 18.14 3.20
CA ILE A 31 4.38 17.87 3.67
C ILE A 31 3.50 19.10 3.48
N LEU A 32 4.00 20.30 3.79
CA LEU A 32 3.25 21.55 3.62
C LEU A 32 2.98 21.87 2.14
N PHE A 33 3.91 21.52 1.25
CA PHE A 33 3.75 21.70 -0.20
C PHE A 33 2.74 20.72 -0.83
N LEU A 34 2.57 19.52 -0.23
CA LEU A 34 1.52 18.58 -0.60
C LEU A 34 0.14 18.99 -0.05
N ALA A 35 0.08 19.55 1.16
CA ALA A 35 -1.18 19.99 1.77
C ALA A 35 -1.76 21.23 1.06
N GLY A 36 -0.91 22.11 0.51
CA GLY A 36 -1.34 23.36 -0.14
C GLY A 36 -1.92 23.23 -1.56
N LYS A 37 -1.90 22.04 -2.18
CA LYS A 37 -2.44 21.83 -3.54
C LYS A 37 -3.73 21.01 -3.60
N SER A 38 -4.25 20.55 -2.47
CA SER A 38 -5.47 19.74 -2.42
C SER A 38 -6.71 20.60 -2.21
N ALA A 39 -7.02 21.42 -3.22
CA ALA A 39 -8.35 21.96 -3.43
C ALA A 39 -8.68 21.92 -4.93
N ALA A 40 -8.45 20.77 -5.57
CA ALA A 40 -9.12 20.47 -6.82
C ALA A 40 -10.60 20.22 -6.49
N LYS A 41 -11.46 21.21 -6.74
CA LYS A 41 -12.90 20.96 -6.84
C LYS A 41 -13.11 20.05 -8.05
N VAL A 42 -13.33 18.76 -7.81
CA VAL A 42 -13.88 17.87 -8.84
C VAL A 42 -15.38 18.14 -8.87
N SER A 43 -15.78 19.00 -9.81
CA SER A 43 -17.16 19.13 -10.24
C SER A 43 -17.49 17.91 -11.10
N TYR A 44 -18.24 16.96 -10.56
CA TYR A 44 -18.93 15.98 -11.40
C TYR A 44 -20.21 16.62 -11.90
N ASP A 45 -20.14 17.18 -13.11
CA ASP A 45 -21.34 17.45 -13.88
C ASP A 45 -21.88 16.11 -14.38
N GLY A 46 -23.19 15.93 -14.26
CA GLY A 46 -23.84 14.75 -14.77
C GLY A 46 -23.92 14.81 -16.29
N ASP A 47 -24.05 13.60 -16.86
CA ASP A 47 -24.60 13.32 -18.19
C ASP A 47 -23.57 13.05 -19.32
N ASN A 48 -23.55 11.76 -19.71
CA ASN A 48 -23.02 11.15 -20.94
C ASN A 48 -21.51 11.13 -21.22
N ASP A 49 -20.79 10.09 -20.72
CA ASP A 49 -19.77 9.37 -21.50
C ASP A 49 -19.40 8.03 -20.83
N ASP A 50 -19.10 7.00 -21.62
CA ASP A 50 -18.83 5.60 -21.21
C ASP A 50 -17.50 5.39 -20.44
N ASN A 51 -17.10 6.34 -19.59
CA ASN A 51 -15.86 6.26 -18.81
C ASN A 51 -16.06 5.43 -17.53
N VAL A 52 -15.86 4.12 -17.66
CA VAL A 52 -15.72 3.21 -16.51
C VAL A 52 -14.51 3.64 -15.68
N THR A 53 -14.77 4.17 -14.48
CA THR A 53 -13.72 4.50 -13.51
C THR A 53 -13.34 3.24 -12.74
N ALA A 54 -12.05 2.88 -12.76
CA ALA A 54 -11.53 1.74 -12.00
C ALA A 54 -10.35 2.17 -11.11
N LEU A 55 -10.26 1.56 -9.91
CA LEU A 55 -9.19 1.84 -8.95
C LEU A 55 -8.33 0.60 -8.71
N PHE A 56 -7.06 0.68 -9.11
CA PHE A 56 -6.06 -0.36 -8.84
C PHE A 56 -5.14 0.08 -7.71
N ILE A 57 -5.05 -0.73 -6.65
CA ILE A 57 -4.31 -0.39 -5.43
C ILE A 57 -3.10 -1.28 -5.31
N PHE A 58 -1.94 -0.69 -5.06
CA PHE A 58 -0.67 -1.39 -4.85
C PHE A 58 -0.01 -0.84 -3.59
N GLY A 59 0.69 -1.69 -2.85
CA GLY A 59 1.41 -1.27 -1.67
C GLY A 59 1.60 -2.40 -0.66
N ASP A 60 1.71 -1.98 0.60
CA ASP A 60 1.98 -2.84 1.74
C ASP A 60 0.75 -2.98 2.65
N SER A 61 0.97 -3.27 3.93
CA SER A 61 -0.07 -3.45 4.94
C SER A 61 -1.01 -2.25 5.08
N PHE A 62 -0.55 -1.02 4.81
CA PHE A 62 -1.40 0.17 4.92
C PHE A 62 -2.55 0.18 3.90
N LEU A 63 -2.42 -0.59 2.83
CA LEU A 63 -3.36 -0.65 1.72
C LEU A 63 -3.93 -2.06 1.52
N ASP A 64 -3.45 -3.07 2.24
CA ASP A 64 -3.87 -4.46 2.09
C ASP A 64 -5.31 -4.69 2.57
N ALA A 65 -6.20 -4.94 1.60
CA ALA A 65 -7.62 -5.23 1.86
C ALA A 65 -7.88 -6.64 2.43
N GLY A 66 -6.84 -7.46 2.62
CA GLY A 66 -6.92 -8.84 3.12
C GLY A 66 -6.33 -9.89 2.17
N ASN A 67 -5.50 -9.51 1.19
CA ASN A 67 -4.80 -10.44 0.31
C ASN A 67 -3.98 -11.46 1.10
N ASN A 68 -3.37 -11.03 2.20
CA ASN A 68 -2.51 -11.87 3.02
C ASN A 68 -3.24 -13.02 3.73
N ASN A 69 -4.58 -13.03 3.74
CA ASN A 69 -5.38 -14.16 4.22
C ASN A 69 -5.33 -15.36 3.26
N TYR A 70 -4.92 -15.15 2.01
CA TYR A 70 -4.98 -16.15 0.94
C TYR A 70 -3.59 -16.64 0.48
N ILE A 71 -2.52 -16.19 1.13
CA ILE A 71 -1.16 -16.66 0.86
C ILE A 71 -0.54 -17.25 2.11
N ASN A 72 0.38 -18.19 1.91
CA ASN A 72 1.16 -18.73 3.00
C ASN A 72 2.24 -17.72 3.41
N THR A 73 1.96 -16.96 4.46
CA THR A 73 2.85 -15.95 5.06
C THR A 73 2.94 -16.13 6.58
N THR A 74 3.75 -15.33 7.25
CA THR A 74 3.84 -15.34 8.71
C THR A 74 2.63 -14.66 9.35
N THR A 75 2.35 -14.96 10.63
CA THR A 75 1.27 -14.29 11.37
C THR A 75 1.50 -12.79 11.57
N LEU A 76 2.74 -12.31 11.39
CA LEU A 76 3.06 -10.88 11.42
C LEU A 76 2.49 -10.12 10.21
N ASP A 77 2.29 -10.84 9.10
CA ASP A 77 1.78 -10.29 7.85
C ASP A 77 0.29 -10.61 7.66
N GLN A 78 -0.43 -11.00 8.71
CA GLN A 78 -1.88 -11.22 8.69
C GLN A 78 -2.59 -10.32 9.71
N ALA A 79 -3.80 -9.88 9.36
CA ALA A 79 -4.67 -9.08 10.22
C ALA A 79 -6.08 -9.68 10.29
N ASN A 80 -6.18 -11.01 10.28
CA ASN A 80 -7.43 -11.78 10.37
C ASN A 80 -7.78 -12.16 11.83
N PHE A 81 -7.35 -11.35 12.79
CA PHE A 81 -7.62 -11.54 14.22
C PHE A 81 -7.99 -10.21 14.91
N PRO A 82 -8.64 -10.23 16.08
CA PRO A 82 -8.92 -9.01 16.85
C PRO A 82 -7.63 -8.24 17.23
N PRO A 83 -7.62 -6.90 17.22
CA PRO A 83 -8.77 -6.01 17.14
C PRO A 83 -9.13 -5.58 15.71
N TYR A 84 -8.59 -6.19 14.66
CA TYR A 84 -8.81 -5.69 13.30
C TYR A 84 -10.27 -5.82 12.87
N GLY A 85 -10.76 -4.79 12.16
CA GLY A 85 -12.10 -4.70 11.59
C GLY A 85 -13.28 -4.51 12.57
N GLN A 86 -13.09 -4.33 13.88
CA GLN A 86 -14.22 -4.25 14.83
C GLN A 86 -15.10 -3.00 14.61
N THR A 87 -14.51 -1.84 14.32
CA THR A 87 -15.26 -0.56 14.23
C THR A 87 -16.15 -0.43 13.01
N PHE A 88 -15.76 -0.98 11.85
CA PHE A 88 -16.50 -0.80 10.59
C PHE A 88 -17.10 -2.10 10.05
N PHE A 89 -16.36 -3.21 10.11
CA PHE A 89 -16.78 -4.48 9.54
C PHE A 89 -17.40 -5.42 10.59
N GLY A 90 -17.15 -5.19 11.88
CA GLY A 90 -17.58 -6.03 12.99
C GLY A 90 -16.83 -7.37 13.10
N LEU A 91 -15.88 -7.63 12.22
CA LEU A 91 -15.07 -8.86 12.18
C LEU A 91 -13.70 -8.60 11.53
N PRO A 92 -12.66 -9.41 11.84
CA PRO A 92 -11.36 -9.31 11.20
C PRO A 92 -11.43 -9.66 9.71
N THR A 93 -11.08 -8.70 8.85
CA THR A 93 -11.12 -8.85 7.40
C THR A 93 -9.74 -9.12 6.78
N GLY A 94 -8.66 -9.05 7.54
CA GLY A 94 -7.29 -9.05 7.01
C GLY A 94 -6.72 -7.65 6.74
N ARG A 95 -7.50 -6.60 7.02
CA ARG A 95 -7.05 -5.20 6.95
C ARG A 95 -6.26 -4.84 8.19
N PHE A 96 -5.13 -4.17 8.03
CA PHE A 96 -4.30 -3.65 9.15
C PHE A 96 -4.89 -2.36 9.75
N SER A 97 -6.18 -2.41 10.06
CA SER A 97 -6.98 -1.33 10.64
C SER A 97 -8.14 -1.94 11.42
N ASP A 98 -8.59 -1.25 12.46
CA ASP A 98 -9.83 -1.60 13.17
C ASP A 98 -11.09 -1.34 12.29
N GLY A 99 -10.92 -0.77 11.11
CA GLY A 99 -11.99 -0.58 10.15
C GLY A 99 -11.46 -0.38 8.74
N ARG A 100 -11.80 0.77 8.17
CA ARG A 100 -11.41 1.12 6.80
C ARG A 100 -9.93 1.48 6.68
N LEU A 101 -9.41 1.30 5.48
CA LEU A 101 -8.09 1.77 5.04
C LEU A 101 -8.21 3.12 4.35
N ILE A 102 -7.08 3.82 4.18
CA ILE A 102 -7.06 5.08 3.41
C ILE A 102 -7.58 4.90 1.98
N SER A 103 -7.33 3.76 1.35
CA SER A 103 -7.84 3.41 0.02
C SER A 103 -9.36 3.33 -0.05
N ASP A 104 -10.02 2.97 1.05
CA ASP A 104 -11.48 2.87 1.08
C ASP A 104 -12.14 4.25 1.02
N PHE A 105 -11.53 5.24 1.68
CA PHE A 105 -11.99 6.63 1.60
C PHE A 105 -11.74 7.23 0.21
N ILE A 106 -10.66 6.82 -0.46
CA ILE A 106 -10.39 7.21 -1.85
C ILE A 106 -11.45 6.60 -2.77
N ALA A 107 -11.76 5.31 -2.61
CA ALA A 107 -12.82 4.64 -3.37
C ALA A 107 -14.18 5.31 -3.15
N GLU A 108 -14.54 5.62 -1.89
CA GLU A 108 -15.76 6.34 -1.54
C GLU A 108 -15.83 7.72 -2.22
N TYR A 109 -14.75 8.50 -2.19
CA TYR A 109 -14.67 9.79 -2.87
C TYR A 109 -14.85 9.65 -4.39
N ALA A 110 -14.32 8.59 -4.98
CA ALA A 110 -14.48 8.24 -6.38
C ALA A 110 -15.85 7.58 -6.72
N LYS A 111 -16.76 7.46 -5.74
CA LYS A 111 -18.05 6.78 -5.86
C LYS A 111 -17.93 5.31 -6.31
N LEU A 112 -16.84 4.66 -5.93
CA LEU A 112 -16.58 3.25 -6.18
C LEU A 112 -16.96 2.41 -4.94
N PRO A 113 -17.32 1.13 -5.13
CA PRO A 113 -17.42 0.21 -4.02
C PRO A 113 -16.04 0.00 -3.36
N LEU A 114 -16.01 -0.63 -2.18
CA LEU A 114 -14.76 -1.09 -1.60
C LEU A 114 -14.04 -2.01 -2.58
N ILE A 115 -12.79 -1.69 -2.90
CA ILE A 115 -12.01 -2.43 -3.88
C ILE A 115 -11.61 -3.78 -3.29
N PRO A 116 -11.98 -4.91 -3.93
CA PRO A 116 -11.77 -6.24 -3.36
C PRO A 116 -10.29 -6.66 -3.40
N PRO A 117 -9.84 -7.55 -2.49
CA PRO A 117 -8.54 -8.17 -2.58
C PRO A 117 -8.41 -8.98 -3.89
N PHE A 118 -7.26 -8.90 -4.54
CA PHE A 118 -6.97 -9.67 -5.75
C PHE A 118 -7.11 -11.18 -5.54
N LEU A 119 -6.60 -11.66 -4.39
CA LEU A 119 -6.51 -13.08 -4.08
C LEU A 119 -7.78 -13.63 -3.43
N GLU A 120 -8.78 -12.79 -3.15
CA GLU A 120 -10.07 -13.26 -2.67
C GLU A 120 -10.73 -14.15 -3.74
N PRO A 121 -11.08 -15.42 -3.41
CA PRO A 121 -11.82 -16.30 -4.30
C PRO A 121 -13.25 -15.77 -4.50
N GLY A 122 -13.73 -15.73 -5.74
CA GLY A 122 -15.11 -15.32 -6.02
C GLY A 122 -15.30 -14.65 -7.36
N ASP A 123 -16.45 -13.99 -7.48
CA ASP A 123 -16.97 -13.42 -8.72
C ASP A 123 -16.07 -12.33 -9.31
N SER A 124 -15.60 -12.57 -10.53
CA SER A 124 -14.85 -11.62 -11.35
C SER A 124 -15.59 -10.30 -11.55
N GLN A 125 -16.92 -10.27 -11.46
CA GLN A 125 -17.69 -9.04 -11.60
C GLN A 125 -17.38 -8.01 -10.51
N LYS A 126 -16.99 -8.44 -9.30
CA LYS A 126 -16.55 -7.53 -8.23
C LYS A 126 -15.28 -6.75 -8.60
N LYS A 127 -14.51 -7.26 -9.58
CA LYS A 127 -13.22 -6.70 -10.02
C LYS A 127 -13.37 -5.69 -11.17
N LEU A 128 -14.59 -5.48 -11.69
CA LEU A 128 -14.87 -4.54 -12.78
C LEU A 128 -14.55 -3.09 -12.38
N CYS A 129 -14.77 -2.72 -11.12
CA CYS A 129 -14.48 -1.39 -10.58
C CYS A 129 -13.03 -1.22 -10.08
N GLY A 130 -12.17 -2.22 -10.32
CA GLY A 130 -10.79 -2.24 -9.86
C GLY A 130 -10.47 -3.37 -8.89
N VAL A 131 -9.19 -3.47 -8.51
CA VAL A 131 -8.66 -4.57 -7.70
C VAL A 131 -7.52 -4.09 -6.79
N ASN A 132 -7.46 -4.64 -5.58
CA ASN A 132 -6.41 -4.36 -4.61
C ASN A 132 -5.34 -5.46 -4.62
N PHE A 133 -4.11 -5.08 -4.96
CA PHE A 133 -2.90 -5.92 -5.00
C PHE A 133 -1.95 -5.68 -3.83
N ALA A 134 -2.28 -4.75 -2.93
CA ALA A 134 -1.44 -4.50 -1.77
C ALA A 134 -1.35 -5.74 -0.89
N SER A 135 -0.18 -5.96 -0.30
CA SER A 135 0.13 -7.15 0.47
C SER A 135 0.98 -6.76 1.68
N ALA A 136 0.53 -7.10 2.88
CA ALA A 136 1.31 -6.81 4.07
C ALA A 136 2.70 -7.47 4.02
N GLY A 137 3.70 -6.75 4.54
CA GLY A 137 5.12 -7.09 4.42
C GLY A 137 5.76 -6.67 3.10
N ALA A 138 5.03 -5.93 2.25
CA ALA A 138 5.59 -5.46 0.99
C ALA A 138 6.65 -4.38 1.09
N GLY A 139 7.69 -4.54 0.28
CA GLY A 139 8.78 -3.59 0.13
C GLY A 139 8.85 -3.02 -1.29
N ALA A 140 9.47 -1.85 -1.40
CA ALA A 140 9.68 -1.18 -2.68
C ALA A 140 10.76 -1.85 -3.55
N LEU A 141 11.76 -2.50 -2.93
CA LEU A 141 12.84 -3.18 -3.62
C LEU A 141 12.63 -4.70 -3.59
N VAL A 142 13.21 -5.39 -4.58
CA VAL A 142 13.12 -6.85 -4.71
C VAL A 142 13.74 -7.57 -3.50
N GLU A 143 14.78 -6.96 -2.96
CA GLU A 143 15.60 -7.49 -1.88
C GLU A 143 14.94 -7.26 -0.51
N THR A 144 13.97 -6.35 -0.42
CA THR A 144 13.29 -6.07 0.85
C THR A 144 12.40 -7.25 1.23
N PHE A 145 12.61 -7.81 2.43
CA PHE A 145 11.84 -8.94 2.96
C PHE A 145 11.80 -10.17 2.03
N GLN A 146 12.92 -10.41 1.34
CA GLN A 146 13.06 -11.50 0.37
C GLN A 146 12.72 -12.86 1.01
N GLY A 147 11.68 -13.51 0.49
CA GLY A 147 11.19 -14.81 0.98
C GLY A 147 10.00 -14.73 1.95
N SER A 148 9.69 -13.57 2.53
CA SER A 148 8.51 -13.40 3.38
C SER A 148 7.26 -13.16 2.55
N VAL A 149 7.35 -12.25 1.58
CA VAL A 149 6.19 -11.85 0.76
C VAL A 149 6.67 -11.71 -0.69
N ARG A 150 5.99 -12.36 -1.63
CA ARG A 150 6.39 -12.36 -3.06
C ARG A 150 5.75 -11.16 -3.75
N ILE A 151 6.42 -10.02 -3.77
CA ILE A 151 5.84 -8.79 -4.31
C ILE A 151 6.34 -8.44 -5.70
N LEU A 152 7.65 -8.51 -5.97
CA LEU A 152 8.14 -8.00 -7.24
C LEU A 152 7.71 -8.85 -8.45
N ALA A 153 7.74 -10.18 -8.31
CA ALA A 153 7.26 -11.07 -9.36
C ALA A 153 5.76 -10.87 -9.63
N PHE A 154 4.96 -10.54 -8.60
CA PHE A 154 3.53 -10.27 -8.73
C PHE A 154 3.24 -8.89 -9.32
N HIS A 155 3.93 -7.84 -8.86
CA HIS A 155 3.78 -6.48 -9.41
C HIS A 155 4.25 -6.38 -10.86
N LEU A 156 5.37 -7.01 -11.24
CA LEU A 156 5.88 -6.97 -12.61
C LEU A 156 5.02 -7.83 -13.55
N TYR A 157 4.64 -9.04 -13.12
CA TYR A 157 3.68 -9.87 -13.86
C TYR A 157 2.35 -9.16 -14.04
N PHE A 158 1.89 -8.40 -13.03
CA PHE A 158 0.61 -7.73 -13.09
C PHE A 158 0.61 -6.47 -13.95
N ILE A 159 1.66 -5.63 -13.90
CA ILE A 159 1.82 -4.54 -14.86
C ILE A 159 1.75 -5.10 -16.29
N LEU A 160 2.44 -6.22 -16.56
CA LEU A 160 2.39 -6.90 -17.85
C LEU A 160 0.98 -7.44 -18.18
N LYS A 161 0.28 -8.04 -17.20
CA LYS A 161 -1.08 -8.56 -17.39
C LYS A 161 -2.12 -7.45 -17.59
N LEU A 162 -1.94 -6.28 -16.97
CA LEU A 162 -2.79 -5.12 -17.17
C LEU A 162 -2.73 -4.64 -18.62
N PHE A 163 -1.53 -4.61 -19.22
CA PHE A 163 -1.35 -4.29 -20.64
C PHE A 163 -1.98 -5.32 -21.60
N GLU A 164 -2.15 -6.58 -21.18
CA GLU A 164 -2.87 -7.58 -21.97
C GLU A 164 -4.40 -7.48 -21.82
N ILE A 165 -4.88 -7.08 -20.63
CA ILE A 165 -6.33 -6.92 -20.38
C ILE A 165 -6.92 -5.71 -21.13
N PHE A 166 -6.10 -4.70 -21.43
CA PHE A 166 -6.51 -3.48 -22.15
C PHE A 166 -6.17 -3.50 -23.65
N LYS A 167 -6.05 -4.69 -24.27
CA LYS A 167 -5.88 -4.86 -25.72
C LYS A 167 -7.10 -5.47 -26.39
#